data_AF-A0A356Z6T7-F1
#
_entry.id   AF-A0A356Z6T7-F1
#
_cell.length_a   1.000
_cell.length_b   1.000
_cell.length_c   1.000
_cell.angle_alpha   90.00
_cell.angle_beta   90.00
_cell.angle_gamma   90.00
#
_symmetry.space_group_name_H-M   'P 1'
#
loop_
_entity.id
_entity.type
_entity.pdbx_description
1 polymer ?
#
loop_
_entity_poly.entity_id
_entity_poly.type
_entity_poly.pdbx_seq_one_letter_code
_entity_poly.pdbx_strand_id
1 'polypeptide(L)' 'IKDNGRGFETGSVEKETGESYGIIGMKERVELLGGEIDILSAPGSGTQVIIKVPVEEEAKR' A
#
# COMPACT_ATOMS: atom_id res chain seq x y z
N ILE A 1 -5.01 -4.40 5.24
CA ILE A 1 -4.57 -3.98 6.61
C ILE A 1 -5.30 -2.68 6.95
N LYS A 2 -5.73 -2.47 8.21
CA LYS A 2 -6.38 -1.23 8.65
C LYS A 2 -5.91 -0.87 10.05
N ASP A 3 -5.67 0.42 10.28
CA ASP A 3 -5.41 1.00 11.59
C ASP A 3 -6.35 2.18 11.89
N ASN A 4 -6.36 2.61 13.15
CA ASN A 4 -7.13 3.76 13.64
C ASN A 4 -6.18 4.90 14.09
N GLY A 5 -5.02 5.03 13.45
CA GLY A 5 -4.02 6.05 13.76
C GLY A 5 -4.43 7.46 13.32
N ARG A 6 -3.47 8.38 13.28
CA ARG A 6 -3.73 9.77 12.89
C ARG A 6 -4.07 9.96 11.41
N GLY A 7 -3.76 8.98 10.56
CA GLY A 7 -3.88 9.13 9.10
C GLY A 7 -3.01 10.26 8.53
N PHE A 8 -3.02 10.40 7.21
CA PHE A 8 -2.24 11.39 6.46
C PHE A 8 -2.92 11.72 5.12
N GLU A 9 -2.49 12.80 4.48
CA GLU A 9 -2.93 13.13 3.11
C GLU A 9 -2.17 12.27 2.10
N THR A 10 -2.89 11.42 1.36
CA THR A 10 -2.28 10.47 0.41
C THR A 10 -1.57 11.16 -0.75
N GLY A 11 -2.08 12.30 -1.22
CA GLY A 11 -1.44 13.08 -2.29
C GLY A 11 -0.12 13.75 -1.88
N SER A 12 0.18 13.81 -0.59
CA SER A 12 1.42 14.40 -0.05
C SER A 12 2.54 13.38 -0.02
N VAL A 13 2.21 12.10 0.22
CA VAL A 13 3.15 10.97 0.20
C VAL A 13 3.79 10.76 -1.17
N GLU A 14 3.06 11.04 -2.25
CA GLU A 14 3.59 10.92 -3.62
C GLU A 14 4.48 12.10 -4.03
N LYS A 15 4.34 13.25 -3.34
CA LYS A 15 5.10 14.47 -3.64
C LYS A 15 6.36 14.59 -2.80
N GLU A 16 6.39 14.00 -1.60
CA GLU A 16 7.56 13.99 -0.73
C GLU A 16 8.51 12.85 -1.13
N THR A 17 9.24 13.08 -2.22
CA THR A 17 10.31 12.19 -2.67
C THR A 17 11.44 12.20 -1.62
N GLY A 18 11.41 11.24 -0.69
CA GLY A 18 12.54 10.98 0.21
C GLY A 18 12.19 10.52 1.63
N GLU A 19 10.95 10.69 2.10
CA GLU A 19 10.62 10.41 3.52
C GLU A 19 9.71 9.19 3.72
N SER A 20 9.16 8.64 2.63
CA SER A 20 8.16 7.56 2.67
C SER A 20 8.70 6.18 2.25
N TYR A 21 9.92 5.81 2.67
CA TYR A 21 10.57 4.55 2.26
C TYR A 21 9.72 3.29 2.52
N GLY A 22 8.94 3.27 3.60
CA GLY A 22 8.04 2.15 3.90
C GLY A 22 6.93 1.98 2.85
N ILE A 23 6.34 3.08 2.40
CA ILE A 23 5.29 3.07 1.36
C ILE A 23 5.90 2.79 -0.02
N ILE A 24 7.05 3.38 -0.31
CA ILE A 24 7.79 3.12 -1.56
C ILE A 24 8.12 1.62 -1.67
N GLY A 25 8.73 1.05 -0.63
CA GLY A 25 9.05 -0.38 -0.62
C GLY A 25 7.82 -1.31 -0.58
N MET A 26 6.66 -0.84 -0.13
CA MET A 26 5.40 -1.56 -0.31
C MET A 26 4.95 -1.55 -1.77
N LYS A 27 4.99 -0.39 -2.44
CA LYS A 27 4.63 -0.25 -3.86
C LYS A 27 5.54 -1.12 -4.74
N GLU A 28 6.85 -1.01 -4.57
CA GLU A 28 7.84 -1.81 -5.32
C GLU A 28 7.62 -3.33 -5.16
N ARG A 29 7.40 -3.80 -3.94
CA ARG A 29 7.17 -5.25 -3.70
C ARG A 29 5.86 -5.75 -4.30
N VAL A 30 4.81 -4.95 -4.29
CA VAL A 30 3.54 -5.33 -4.91
C VAL A 30 3.67 -5.35 -6.44
N GLU A 31 4.38 -4.38 -7.01
CA GLU A 31 4.70 -4.34 -8.45
C GLU A 31 5.54 -5.56 -8.88
N LEU A 32 6.55 -5.96 -8.09
CA LEU A 32 7.34 -7.17 -8.34
C LEU A 32 6.51 -8.46 -8.35
N LEU A 33 5.37 -8.47 -7.64
CA LEU A 33 4.43 -9.58 -7.61
C LEU A 33 3.35 -9.47 -8.71
N GLY A 34 3.43 -8.48 -9.61
CA GLY A 34 2.42 -8.22 -10.62
C GLY A 34 1.07 -7.80 -10.03
N GLY A 35 1.09 -7.23 -8.83
CA GLY A 35 -0.09 -6.83 -8.08
C GLY A 35 -0.42 -5.34 -8.14
N GLU A 36 -1.48 -4.98 -7.43
CA GLU A 36 -1.98 -3.62 -7.25
C GLU A 36 -2.03 -3.28 -5.76
N ILE A 37 -1.76 -2.02 -5.43
CA ILE A 37 -1.83 -1.49 -4.06
C ILE A 37 -2.61 -0.18 -4.04
N ASP A 38 -3.60 -0.11 -3.15
CA ASP A 38 -4.35 1.11 -2.82
C ASP A 38 -4.11 1.48 -1.36
N ILE A 39 -3.80 2.75 -1.11
CA ILE A 39 -3.64 3.31 0.23
C ILE A 39 -4.69 4.40 0.42
N LEU A 40 -5.60 4.17 1.36
CA LEU A 40 -6.65 5.09 1.76
C LEU A 40 -6.28 5.66 3.12
N SER A 41 -6.06 6.96 3.18
CA SER A 41 -5.75 7.67 4.42
C SER A 41 -6.31 9.08 4.36
N ALA A 42 -6.71 9.59 5.51
CA ALA A 42 -7.03 11.00 5.70
C ALA A 42 -6.73 11.37 7.16
N PRO A 43 -6.31 12.63 7.45
CA PRO A 43 -6.12 13.08 8.81
C PRO A 43 -7.34 12.78 9.71
N GLY A 44 -7.09 12.15 10.85
CA GLY A 44 -8.10 11.71 11.82
C GLY A 44 -8.84 10.41 11.49
N SER A 45 -8.60 9.80 10.32
CA SER A 45 -9.38 8.63 9.85
C SER A 45 -8.61 7.30 9.91
N GLY A 46 -7.38 7.29 10.43
CA GLY A 46 -6.49 6.13 10.33
C GLY A 46 -6.01 5.87 8.90
N THR A 47 -5.47 4.68 8.66
CA THR A 47 -5.01 4.25 7.34
C THR A 47 -5.52 2.86 7.00
N GLN A 48 -5.87 2.66 5.73
CA GLN A 48 -6.21 1.36 5.16
C GLN A 48 -5.31 1.09 3.96
N VAL A 49 -4.68 -0.08 3.94
CA VAL A 49 -3.86 -0.57 2.82
C VAL A 49 -4.51 -1.82 2.25
N ILE A 50 -4.79 -1.78 0.95
CA ILE A 50 -5.41 -2.84 0.17
C ILE A 50 -4.37 -3.31 -0.84
N ILE A 51 -4.11 -4.62 -0.88
CA ILE A 51 -3.16 -5.24 -1.81
C ILE A 51 -3.89 -6.36 -2.54
N LYS A 52 -3.77 -6.39 -3.86
CA LYS A 52 -4.21 -7.49 -4.72
C LYS A 52 -3.00 -8.04 -5.43
N VAL A 53 -2.77 -9.34 -5.35
CA VAL A 53 -1.68 -10.00 -6.08
C VAL A 53 -2.28 -11.20 -6.83
N PRO A 54 -1.84 -11.46 -8.06
CA PRO A 54 -2.15 -12.71 -8.74
C PRO A 54 -1.70 -13.89 -7.88
N VAL A 55 -2.54 -14.90 -7.78
CA VAL A 55 -2.14 -16.21 -7.25
C VAL A 55 -2.01 -17.13 -8.44
N GLU A 56 -0.86 -17.79 -8.59
CA GLU A 56 -0.81 -18.98 -9.43
C GLU A 56 -1.78 -19.99 -8.80
N GLU A 57 -2.71 -20.54 -9.59
CA GLU A 57 -3.42 -21.72 -9.12
C GLU A 57 -2.35 -22.75 -8.75
N GLU A 58 -2.32 -23.17 -7.48
CA GLU A 58 -1.57 -24.35 -7.11
C GLU A 58 -1.99 -25.44 -8.08
N ALA A 59 -1.08 -25.86 -8.96
CA ALA A 59 -1.26 -27.06 -9.75
C ALA A 59 -1.60 -28.15 -8.73
N LYS A 60 -2.89 -28.52 -8.66
CA LYS A 60 -3.43 -29.49 -7.71
C LYS A 60 -2.52 -30.72 -7.79
N ARG A 61 -1.74 -30.93 -6.73
CA ARG A 61 -0.95 -32.15 -6.55
C ARG A 61 -1.87 -33.35 -6.42
#